data_AF-A0A536GIA7-F1
#
_entry.id   AF-A0A536GIA7-F1
#
_cell.length_a   1.000
_cell.length_b   1.000
_cell.length_c   1.000
_cell.angle_alpha   90.00
_cell.angle_beta   90.00
_cell.angle_gamma   90.00
#
_symmetry.space_group_name_H-M   'P 1'
#
loop_
_entity.id
_entity.type
_entity.pdbx_description
1 polymer ?
#
loop_
_entity_poly.entity_id
_entity_poly.type
_entity_poly.pdbx_seq_one_letter_code
_entity_poly.pdbx_strand_id
1 'polypeptide(L)'
;MKESSQQAYARFAGLMYLVVDALDIGGVVILAKISGTGGFLATAHSISASETLYRIGICCGLVGILTTVLLAAGLYVTVKPVDANLAITALLFRLAEVALAGVAIVLAFATLQIYLEANRTSAFDTSQLAALADLSSRLSVAPTGLATVVSVIFFSVGSAIFFYLFLRSAYIPRILAAGGLIASLFCLITFVSSLVVVQSSGLLLGIGGLPIGIAEILTGLWLLIRGIRTQPVELQARTNLVAALHDE
;
A
#
# COMPACT_ATOMS: atom_id res chain seq x y z
N MET A 1 25.02 1.58 -13.11
CA MET A 1 23.74 1.84 -13.81
C MET A 1 23.83 3.25 -14.42
N LYS A 2 23.41 3.45 -15.67
CA LYS A 2 23.43 4.79 -16.28
C LYS A 2 22.41 5.69 -15.59
N GLU A 3 22.80 6.93 -15.30
CA GLU A 3 21.99 7.94 -14.60
C GLU A 3 20.62 8.16 -15.26
N SER A 4 20.56 8.12 -16.60
CA SER A 4 19.32 8.23 -17.38
C SER A 4 18.32 7.10 -17.09
N SER A 5 18.80 5.88 -16.85
CA SER A 5 17.95 4.75 -16.51
C SER A 5 17.37 4.92 -15.10
N GLN A 6 18.17 5.37 -14.14
CA GLN A 6 17.73 5.58 -12.76
C GLN A 6 16.62 6.65 -12.68
N GLN A 7 16.77 7.74 -13.45
CA GLN A 7 15.75 8.78 -13.57
C GLN A 7 14.45 8.27 -14.19
N ALA A 8 14.54 7.42 -15.22
CA ALA A 8 13.35 6.83 -15.84
C ALA A 8 12.57 5.95 -14.86
N TYR A 9 13.26 5.10 -14.09
CA TYR A 9 12.62 4.28 -13.05
C TYR A 9 12.04 5.11 -11.92
N ALA A 10 12.67 6.22 -11.55
CA ALA A 10 12.13 7.14 -10.56
C ALA A 10 10.79 7.75 -11.02
N ARG A 11 10.74 8.25 -12.26
CA ARG A 11 9.49 8.79 -12.84
C ARG A 11 8.42 7.72 -12.98
N PHE A 12 8.81 6.52 -13.40
CA PHE A 12 7.91 5.38 -13.47
C PHE A 12 7.34 5.03 -12.10
N ALA A 13 8.17 4.93 -11.06
CA ALA A 13 7.71 4.73 -9.68
C ALA A 13 6.78 5.87 -9.23
N GLY A 14 7.08 7.11 -9.61
CA GLY A 14 6.20 8.27 -9.35
C GLY A 14 4.80 8.11 -9.94
N LEU A 15 4.70 7.64 -11.19
CA LEU A 15 3.42 7.32 -11.83
C LEU A 15 2.71 6.17 -11.12
N MET A 16 3.43 5.09 -10.81
CA MET A 16 2.86 3.91 -10.17
C MET A 16 2.31 4.20 -8.78
N TYR A 17 2.94 5.09 -8.00
CA TYR A 17 2.38 5.59 -6.73
C TYR A 17 0.95 6.12 -6.93
N LEU A 18 0.78 7.06 -7.86
CA LEU A 18 -0.51 7.70 -8.09
C LEU A 18 -1.56 6.74 -8.63
N VAL A 19 -1.16 5.77 -9.46
CA VAL A 19 -2.06 4.74 -9.97
C VAL A 19 -2.53 3.81 -8.84
N VAL A 20 -1.62 3.36 -7.97
CA VAL A 20 -1.95 2.53 -6.81
C VAL A 20 -2.92 3.28 -5.90
N ASP A 21 -2.60 4.51 -5.50
CA ASP A 21 -3.44 5.32 -4.60
C ASP A 21 -4.83 5.55 -5.20
N ALA A 22 -4.92 5.85 -6.50
CA ALA A 22 -6.20 6.05 -7.18
C ALA A 22 -7.05 4.78 -7.23
N LEU A 23 -6.43 3.62 -7.48
CA LEU A 23 -7.11 2.32 -7.52
C LEU A 23 -7.60 1.91 -6.13
N ASP A 24 -6.77 2.09 -5.10
CA ASP A 24 -7.11 1.71 -3.73
C ASP A 24 -8.23 2.60 -3.18
N ILE A 25 -8.11 3.92 -3.32
CA ILE A 25 -9.16 4.87 -2.92
C ILE A 25 -10.45 4.61 -3.71
N GLY A 26 -10.35 4.46 -5.04
CA GLY A 26 -11.49 4.23 -5.91
C GLY A 26 -12.23 2.93 -5.56
N GLY A 27 -11.49 1.84 -5.36
CA GLY A 27 -12.03 0.54 -4.97
C GLY A 27 -12.76 0.60 -3.64
N VAL A 28 -12.13 1.17 -2.61
CA VAL A 28 -12.73 1.32 -1.27
C VAL A 28 -14.01 2.17 -1.33
N VAL A 29 -14.01 3.29 -2.07
CA VAL A 29 -15.19 4.15 -2.20
C VAL A 29 -16.35 3.42 -2.88
N ILE A 30 -16.08 2.64 -3.94
CA ILE A 30 -17.09 1.83 -4.62
C ILE A 30 -17.69 0.80 -3.66
N LEU A 31 -16.84 0.03 -2.98
CA LEU A 31 -17.29 -1.03 -2.06
C LEU A 31 -18.08 -0.45 -0.88
N ALA A 32 -17.64 0.66 -0.30
CA ALA A 32 -18.32 1.32 0.81
C ALA A 32 -19.69 1.87 0.39
N LYS A 33 -19.78 2.51 -0.79
CA LYS A 33 -21.06 3.04 -1.31
C LYS A 33 -22.10 1.94 -1.55
N ILE A 34 -21.69 0.81 -2.12
CA ILE A 34 -22.62 -0.29 -2.42
C ILE A 34 -23.01 -1.03 -1.14
N SER A 35 -22.07 -1.23 -0.21
CA SER A 35 -22.35 -1.98 1.02
C SER A 35 -23.30 -1.22 1.96
N GLY A 36 -23.22 0.12 1.95
CA GLY A 36 -24.03 0.99 2.80
C GLY A 36 -23.72 0.81 4.29
N THR A 37 -24.60 1.34 5.14
CA THR A 37 -24.51 1.23 6.61
C THR A 37 -25.63 0.36 7.20
N GLY A 38 -26.33 -0.41 6.36
CA GLY A 38 -27.43 -1.28 6.76
C GLY A 38 -26.97 -2.61 7.39
N GLY A 39 -27.93 -3.42 7.83
CA GLY A 39 -27.65 -4.79 8.26
C GLY A 39 -27.41 -5.75 7.08
N PHE A 40 -27.06 -7.00 7.39
CA PHE A 40 -26.67 -8.03 6.41
C PHE A 40 -27.59 -8.12 5.19
N LEU A 41 -28.91 -8.20 5.38
CA LEU A 41 -29.86 -8.32 4.27
C LEU A 41 -29.92 -7.07 3.37
N ALA A 42 -29.79 -5.87 3.95
CA ALA A 42 -29.79 -4.63 3.19
C ALA A 42 -28.53 -4.52 2.31
N THR A 43 -27.39 -4.94 2.86
CA THR A 43 -26.11 -5.03 2.14
C THR A 43 -26.18 -6.10 1.04
N ALA A 44 -26.72 -7.29 1.34
CA ALA A 44 -26.91 -8.36 0.35
C ALA A 44 -27.77 -7.90 -0.85
N HIS A 45 -28.88 -7.21 -0.56
CA HIS A 45 -29.75 -6.66 -1.59
C HIS A 45 -29.02 -5.59 -2.44
N SER A 46 -28.33 -4.65 -1.79
CA SER A 46 -27.59 -3.59 -2.49
C SER A 46 -26.46 -4.14 -3.37
N ILE A 47 -25.73 -5.14 -2.87
CA ILE A 47 -24.70 -5.84 -3.64
C ILE A 47 -25.31 -6.57 -4.83
N SER A 48 -26.43 -7.28 -4.65
CA SER A 48 -27.09 -7.97 -5.78
C SER A 48 -27.60 -7.01 -6.86
N ALA A 49 -28.11 -5.84 -6.45
CA ALA A 49 -28.59 -4.81 -7.36
C ALA A 49 -27.46 -4.13 -8.15
N SER A 50 -26.22 -4.17 -7.64
CA SER A 50 -25.05 -3.52 -8.23
C SER A 50 -23.83 -4.45 -8.32
N GLU A 51 -24.05 -5.73 -8.61
CA GLU A 51 -23.03 -6.78 -8.48
C GLU A 51 -21.79 -6.49 -9.34
N THR A 52 -21.99 -6.09 -10.60
CA THR A 52 -20.87 -5.78 -11.51
C THR A 52 -20.00 -4.66 -10.96
N LEU A 53 -20.62 -3.61 -10.42
CA LEU A 53 -19.88 -2.48 -9.86
C LEU A 53 -19.15 -2.88 -8.57
N TYR A 54 -19.75 -3.75 -7.75
CA TYR A 54 -19.08 -4.30 -6.57
C TYR A 54 -17.85 -5.13 -6.95
N ARG A 55 -17.97 -6.00 -7.97
CA ARG A 55 -16.84 -6.75 -8.53
C ARG A 55 -15.75 -5.83 -9.07
N ILE A 56 -16.12 -4.75 -9.76
CA ILE A 56 -15.15 -3.73 -10.22
C ILE A 56 -14.41 -3.14 -9.02
N GLY A 57 -15.10 -2.82 -7.92
CA GLY A 57 -14.46 -2.34 -6.68
C GLY A 57 -13.41 -3.31 -6.12
N ILE A 58 -13.70 -4.62 -6.10
CA ILE A 58 -12.72 -5.64 -5.70
C ILE A 58 -11.57 -5.72 -6.72
N CYS A 59 -11.88 -5.68 -8.01
CA CYS A 59 -10.87 -5.73 -9.08
C CYS A 59 -9.94 -4.51 -9.07
N CYS A 60 -10.39 -3.34 -8.63
CA CYS A 60 -9.52 -2.18 -8.41
C CYS A 60 -8.39 -2.53 -7.44
N GLY A 61 -8.72 -3.19 -6.31
CA GLY A 61 -7.70 -3.68 -5.36
C GLY A 61 -6.77 -4.73 -5.98
N LEU A 62 -7.30 -5.65 -6.80
CA LEU A 62 -6.47 -6.63 -7.52
C LEU A 62 -5.46 -5.95 -8.46
N VAL A 63 -5.91 -4.96 -9.24
CA VAL A 63 -5.01 -4.21 -10.14
C VAL A 63 -4.04 -3.34 -9.33
N GLY A 64 -4.48 -2.79 -8.20
CA GLY A 64 -3.65 -2.03 -7.25
C GLY A 64 -2.48 -2.85 -6.73
N ILE A 65 -2.70 -4.08 -6.27
CA ILE A 65 -1.63 -4.95 -5.77
C ILE A 65 -0.67 -5.40 -6.88
N LEU A 66 -1.14 -5.61 -8.11
CA LEU A 66 -0.27 -5.91 -9.26
C LEU A 66 0.58 -4.70 -9.64
N THR A 67 -0.01 -3.51 -9.61
CA THR A 67 0.70 -2.25 -9.85
C THR A 67 1.71 -1.96 -8.76
N THR A 68 1.43 -2.36 -7.52
CA THR A 68 2.37 -2.26 -6.40
C THR A 68 3.67 -3.03 -6.66
N VAL A 69 3.64 -4.18 -7.31
CA VAL A 69 4.86 -4.92 -7.68
C VAL A 69 5.73 -4.06 -8.61
N LEU A 70 5.11 -3.39 -9.58
CA LEU A 70 5.80 -2.49 -10.51
C LEU A 70 6.35 -1.25 -9.79
N LEU A 71 5.57 -0.68 -8.88
CA LEU A 71 6.01 0.42 -8.01
C LEU A 71 7.26 0.03 -7.21
N ALA A 72 7.20 -1.10 -6.50
CA ALA A 72 8.30 -1.57 -5.66
C ALA A 72 9.56 -1.87 -6.49
N ALA A 73 9.41 -2.46 -7.68
CA ALA A 73 10.52 -2.66 -8.61
C ALA A 73 11.12 -1.34 -9.10
N GLY A 74 10.28 -0.34 -9.42
CA GLY A 74 10.71 0.99 -9.79
C GLY A 74 11.52 1.67 -8.68
N LEU A 75 10.98 1.67 -7.46
CA LEU A 75 11.66 2.20 -6.28
C LEU A 75 12.97 1.48 -5.99
N TYR A 76 12.99 0.14 -6.06
CA TYR A 76 14.21 -0.65 -5.91
C TYR A 76 15.30 -0.17 -6.84
N VAL A 77 15.01 -0.06 -8.14
CA VAL A 77 16.00 0.40 -9.11
C VAL A 77 16.43 1.84 -8.81
N THR A 78 15.50 2.71 -8.42
CA THR A 78 15.79 4.11 -8.05
C THR A 78 16.78 4.23 -6.89
N VAL A 79 16.59 3.47 -5.80
CA VAL A 79 17.42 3.61 -4.58
C VAL A 79 18.57 2.60 -4.47
N LYS A 80 18.64 1.59 -5.36
CA LYS A 80 19.71 0.58 -5.38
C LYS A 80 21.13 1.15 -5.35
N PRO A 81 21.47 2.25 -6.04
CA PRO A 81 22.82 2.82 -5.97
C PRO A 81 23.22 3.37 -4.60
N VAL A 82 22.25 3.64 -3.72
CA VAL A 82 22.47 4.17 -2.37
C VAL A 82 22.87 3.02 -1.43
N ASP A 83 22.08 1.95 -1.44
CA ASP A 83 22.32 0.74 -0.67
C ASP A 83 21.51 -0.42 -1.28
N ALA A 84 22.18 -1.34 -1.95
CA ALA A 84 21.52 -2.42 -2.67
C ALA A 84 20.84 -3.43 -1.72
N ASN A 85 21.38 -3.62 -0.52
CA ASN A 85 20.87 -4.59 0.47
C ASN A 85 19.61 -4.07 1.13
N LEU A 86 19.59 -2.79 1.52
CA LEU A 86 18.37 -2.16 2.03
C LEU A 86 17.31 -2.04 0.94
N ALA A 87 17.70 -1.70 -0.30
CA ALA A 87 16.77 -1.61 -1.42
C ALA A 87 16.08 -2.95 -1.70
N ILE A 88 16.84 -4.06 -1.76
CA ILE A 88 16.24 -5.39 -1.98
C ILE A 88 15.39 -5.81 -0.78
N THR A 89 15.80 -5.48 0.45
CA THR A 89 15.01 -5.76 1.65
C THR A 89 13.65 -5.06 1.59
N ALA A 90 13.62 -3.77 1.23
CA ALA A 90 12.39 -3.01 1.05
C ALA A 90 11.47 -3.62 -0.01
N LEU A 91 12.04 -4.03 -1.15
CA LEU A 91 11.31 -4.74 -2.21
C LEU A 91 10.70 -6.05 -1.70
N LEU A 92 11.44 -6.86 -0.93
CA LEU A 92 10.93 -8.12 -0.39
C LEU A 92 9.77 -7.90 0.58
N PHE A 93 9.83 -6.87 1.41
CA PHE A 93 8.69 -6.49 2.28
C PHE A 93 7.46 -6.07 1.45
N ARG A 94 7.64 -5.30 0.37
CA ARG A 94 6.54 -4.97 -0.56
C ARG A 94 5.96 -6.20 -1.27
N LEU A 95 6.78 -7.19 -1.62
CA LEU A 95 6.28 -8.42 -2.22
C LEU A 95 5.49 -9.28 -1.22
N ALA A 96 5.94 -9.34 0.03
CA ALA A 96 5.21 -10.02 1.10
C ALA A 96 3.85 -9.36 1.38
N GLU A 97 3.80 -8.03 1.40
CA GLU A 97 2.55 -7.27 1.45
C GLU A 97 1.62 -7.65 0.29
N VAL A 98 2.10 -7.64 -0.96
CA VAL A 98 1.28 -8.00 -2.14
C VAL A 98 0.68 -9.39 -2.00
N ALA A 99 1.47 -10.36 -1.52
CA ALA A 99 0.98 -11.72 -1.31
C ALA A 99 -0.16 -11.77 -0.28
N LEU A 100 0.00 -11.07 0.84
CA LEU A 100 -1.01 -10.99 1.91
C LEU A 100 -2.27 -10.23 1.47
N ALA A 101 -2.10 -9.11 0.77
CA ALA A 101 -3.20 -8.36 0.18
C ALA A 101 -3.94 -9.18 -0.89
N GLY A 102 -3.22 -10.02 -1.64
CA GLY A 102 -3.82 -11.00 -2.55
C GLY A 102 -4.76 -11.98 -1.84
N VAL A 103 -4.38 -12.47 -0.66
CA VAL A 103 -5.27 -13.30 0.18
C VAL A 103 -6.51 -12.51 0.60
N ALA A 104 -6.37 -11.24 1.00
CA ALA A 104 -7.50 -10.39 1.35
C ALA A 104 -8.49 -10.25 0.17
N ILE A 105 -7.99 -10.07 -1.06
CA ILE A 105 -8.81 -9.98 -2.27
C ILE A 105 -9.56 -11.28 -2.56
N VAL A 106 -8.91 -12.44 -2.42
CA VAL A 106 -9.57 -13.74 -2.56
C VAL A 106 -10.73 -13.87 -1.56
N LEU A 107 -10.49 -13.48 -0.30
CA LEU A 107 -11.51 -13.50 0.74
C LEU A 107 -12.63 -12.46 0.49
N ALA A 108 -12.33 -11.33 -0.15
CA ALA A 108 -13.35 -10.37 -0.58
C ALA A 108 -14.28 -10.96 -1.64
N PHE A 109 -13.75 -11.72 -2.61
CA PHE A 109 -14.59 -12.47 -3.55
C PHE A 109 -15.39 -13.56 -2.87
N ALA A 110 -14.83 -14.24 -1.86
CA ALA A 110 -15.59 -15.21 -1.06
C ALA A 110 -16.74 -14.52 -0.29
N THR A 111 -16.47 -13.37 0.32
CA THR A 111 -17.47 -12.51 1.00
C THR A 111 -18.60 -12.12 0.04
N LEU A 112 -18.27 -11.72 -1.20
CA LEU A 112 -19.27 -11.44 -2.23
C LEU A 112 -20.19 -12.64 -2.48
N GLN A 113 -19.64 -13.86 -2.59
CA GLN A 113 -20.47 -15.05 -2.82
C GLN A 113 -21.45 -15.30 -1.67
N ILE A 114 -21.03 -15.06 -0.41
CA ILE A 114 -21.90 -15.19 0.77
C ILE A 114 -23.08 -14.22 0.69
N TYR A 115 -22.84 -12.97 0.29
CA TYR A 115 -23.91 -11.97 0.12
C TYR A 115 -24.87 -12.32 -1.03
N LEU A 116 -24.35 -12.87 -2.14
CA LEU A 116 -25.20 -13.28 -3.26
C LEU A 116 -26.07 -14.49 -2.91
N GLU A 117 -25.58 -15.39 -2.06
CA GLU A 117 -26.31 -16.57 -1.62
C GLU A 117 -27.55 -16.23 -0.78
N ALA A 118 -27.52 -15.09 -0.06
CA ALA A 118 -28.68 -14.61 0.71
C ALA A 118 -29.92 -14.28 -0.16
N ASN A 119 -29.75 -14.11 -1.47
CA ASN A 119 -30.84 -13.85 -2.42
C ASN A 119 -31.27 -15.11 -3.20
N ARG A 120 -30.69 -16.28 -2.89
CA ARG A 120 -31.00 -17.56 -3.53
C ARG A 120 -31.75 -18.48 -2.56
N THR A 121 -32.31 -19.58 -3.07
CA THR A 121 -32.82 -20.67 -2.23
C THR A 121 -31.63 -21.39 -1.58
N SER A 122 -31.09 -20.77 -0.53
CA SER A 122 -29.87 -21.17 0.14
C SER A 122 -30.10 -22.39 1.05
N ALA A 123 -29.09 -23.25 1.15
CA ALA A 123 -29.04 -24.33 2.15
C ALA A 123 -28.78 -23.81 3.58
N PHE A 124 -28.33 -22.55 3.70
CA PHE A 124 -28.04 -21.86 4.96
C PHE A 124 -29.13 -20.85 5.30
N ASP A 125 -29.44 -20.75 6.59
CA ASP A 125 -30.31 -19.71 7.13
C ASP A 125 -29.65 -18.33 7.08
N THR A 126 -30.46 -17.27 7.03
CA THR A 126 -29.97 -15.87 6.99
C THR A 126 -29.03 -15.54 8.16
N SER A 127 -29.27 -16.08 9.35
CA SER A 127 -28.42 -15.87 10.52
C SER A 127 -27.03 -16.51 10.35
N GLN A 128 -26.97 -17.69 9.74
CA GLN A 128 -25.71 -18.39 9.44
C GLN A 128 -24.91 -17.63 8.37
N LEU A 129 -25.58 -17.17 7.31
CA LEU A 129 -24.95 -16.35 6.27
C LEU A 129 -24.43 -15.01 6.83
N ALA A 130 -25.19 -14.36 7.71
CA ALA A 130 -24.77 -13.13 8.36
C ALA A 130 -23.52 -13.34 9.24
N ALA A 131 -23.48 -14.43 10.02
CA ALA A 131 -22.31 -14.77 10.83
C ALA A 131 -21.08 -15.10 9.97
N LEU A 132 -21.28 -15.82 8.85
CA LEU A 132 -20.20 -16.15 7.92
C LEU A 132 -19.68 -14.91 7.18
N ALA A 133 -20.57 -13.99 6.79
CA ALA A 133 -20.19 -12.71 6.18
C ALA A 133 -19.42 -11.81 7.17
N ASP A 134 -19.86 -11.74 8.43
CA ASP A 134 -19.14 -11.00 9.47
C ASP A 134 -17.73 -11.59 9.67
N LEU A 135 -17.62 -12.90 9.86
CA LEU A 135 -16.32 -13.58 10.00
C LEU A 135 -15.43 -13.37 8.77
N SER A 136 -15.97 -13.55 7.56
CA SER A 136 -15.23 -13.34 6.32
C SER A 136 -14.76 -11.89 6.18
N SER A 137 -15.60 -10.91 6.53
CA SER A 137 -15.25 -9.49 6.48
C SER A 137 -14.10 -9.14 7.44
N ARG A 138 -14.05 -9.76 8.63
CA ARG A 138 -12.95 -9.63 9.61
C ARG A 138 -11.64 -10.26 9.15
N LEU A 139 -11.67 -11.08 8.10
CA LEU A 139 -10.48 -11.70 7.50
C LEU A 139 -10.08 -11.05 6.16
N SER A 140 -11.02 -10.37 5.49
CA SER A 140 -10.89 -9.84 4.12
C SER A 140 -10.30 -8.42 4.05
N VAL A 141 -10.57 -7.71 2.96
CA VAL A 141 -10.14 -6.32 2.65
C VAL A 141 -10.75 -5.22 3.52
N ALA A 142 -11.51 -5.56 4.57
CA ALA A 142 -12.01 -4.54 5.49
C ALA A 142 -10.82 -3.80 6.13
N PRO A 143 -10.95 -2.52 6.52
CA PRO A 143 -9.86 -1.77 7.17
C PRO A 143 -9.33 -2.47 8.43
N THR A 144 -10.22 -3.14 9.17
CA THR A 144 -9.91 -3.93 10.37
C THR A 144 -9.71 -5.42 10.06
N GLY A 145 -9.73 -5.81 8.79
CA GLY A 145 -9.58 -7.20 8.37
C GLY A 145 -8.17 -7.70 8.62
N LEU A 146 -8.04 -8.91 9.18
CA LEU A 146 -6.75 -9.45 9.60
C LEU A 146 -5.72 -9.48 8.45
N ALA A 147 -6.13 -9.90 7.25
CA ALA A 147 -5.24 -9.93 6.10
C ALA A 147 -4.74 -8.52 5.70
N THR A 148 -5.64 -7.52 5.72
CA THR A 148 -5.31 -6.10 5.49
C THR A 148 -4.35 -5.58 6.56
N VAL A 149 -4.63 -5.85 7.84
CA VAL A 149 -3.80 -5.35 8.94
C VAL A 149 -2.38 -5.91 8.82
N VAL A 150 -2.25 -7.21 8.57
CA VAL A 150 -0.95 -7.84 8.40
C VAL A 150 -0.26 -7.32 7.14
N SER A 151 -0.94 -7.18 6.00
CA SER A 151 -0.32 -6.63 4.78
C SER A 151 0.22 -5.21 5.00
N VAL A 152 -0.53 -4.35 5.70
CA VAL A 152 -0.12 -2.96 6.01
C VAL A 152 1.10 -2.90 6.94
N ILE A 153 1.32 -3.90 7.80
CA ILE A 153 2.55 -3.99 8.60
C ILE A 153 3.77 -4.22 7.69
N PHE A 154 3.68 -5.17 6.75
CA PHE A 154 4.76 -5.43 5.79
C PHE A 154 5.01 -4.24 4.87
N PHE A 155 3.93 -3.60 4.39
CA PHE A 155 3.97 -2.33 3.69
C PHE A 155 4.79 -1.29 4.46
N SER A 156 4.41 -1.04 5.71
CA SER A 156 4.96 0.05 6.50
C SER A 156 6.46 -0.13 6.73
N VAL A 157 6.92 -1.37 6.91
CA VAL A 157 8.36 -1.68 7.00
C VAL A 157 9.07 -1.40 5.67
N GLY A 158 8.56 -1.91 4.55
CA GLY A 158 9.16 -1.67 3.23
C GLY A 158 9.21 -0.19 2.86
N SER A 159 8.10 0.52 3.11
CA SER A 159 7.95 1.95 2.91
C SER A 159 8.93 2.76 3.76
N ALA A 160 9.08 2.43 5.04
CA ALA A 160 10.05 3.07 5.92
C ALA A 160 11.49 2.92 5.39
N ILE A 161 11.86 1.74 4.88
CA ILE A 161 13.20 1.52 4.31
C ILE A 161 13.39 2.36 3.03
N PHE A 162 12.41 2.41 2.14
CA PHE A 162 12.50 3.26 0.94
C PHE A 162 12.64 4.75 1.30
N PHE A 163 11.82 5.26 2.23
CA PHE A 163 11.91 6.63 2.68
C PHE A 163 13.21 6.95 3.42
N TYR A 164 13.73 6.00 4.20
CA TYR A 164 15.07 6.12 4.79
C TYR A 164 16.16 6.26 3.73
N LEU A 165 16.12 5.46 2.66
CA LEU A 165 17.07 5.55 1.55
C LEU A 165 16.93 6.87 0.77
N PHE A 166 15.70 7.36 0.58
CA PHE A 166 15.46 8.69 0.02
C PHE A 166 16.03 9.80 0.91
N LEU A 167 15.90 9.68 2.23
CA LEU A 167 16.43 10.63 3.19
C LEU A 167 17.97 10.65 3.18
N ARG A 168 18.59 9.47 3.14
CA ARG A 168 20.05 9.29 3.08
C ARG A 168 20.66 9.84 1.78
N SER A 169 19.99 9.64 0.66
CA SER A 169 20.49 10.04 -0.67
C SER A 169 20.17 11.49 -1.06
N ALA A 170 19.20 12.12 -0.39
CA ALA A 170 18.67 13.43 -0.75
C ALA A 170 18.15 13.52 -2.20
N TYR A 171 17.71 12.37 -2.76
CA TYR A 171 17.10 12.29 -4.10
C TYR A 171 15.79 13.07 -4.20
N ILE A 172 15.03 13.14 -3.11
CA ILE A 172 13.83 13.97 -2.95
C ILE A 172 14.06 14.98 -1.80
N PRO A 173 13.21 16.01 -1.64
CA PRO A 173 13.35 16.97 -0.54
C PRO A 173 13.37 16.26 0.80
N ARG A 174 14.33 16.62 1.66
CA ARG A 174 14.51 15.96 2.97
C ARG A 174 13.26 16.00 3.83
N ILE A 175 12.47 17.08 3.74
CA ILE A 175 11.18 17.20 4.46
C ILE A 175 10.20 16.10 4.01
N LEU A 176 10.14 15.84 2.71
CA LEU A 176 9.27 14.80 2.15
C LEU A 176 9.75 13.40 2.52
N ALA A 177 11.07 13.16 2.44
CA ALA A 177 11.64 11.88 2.81
C ALA A 177 11.49 11.57 4.32
N ALA A 178 11.77 12.56 5.19
CA ALA A 178 11.59 12.42 6.63
C ALA A 178 10.11 12.30 7.01
N GLY A 179 9.23 13.09 6.39
CA GLY A 179 7.79 13.00 6.59
C GLY A 179 7.24 11.63 6.22
N GLY A 180 7.65 11.09 5.06
CA GLY A 180 7.30 9.72 4.66
C GLY A 180 7.82 8.67 5.62
N LEU A 181 9.08 8.76 6.06
CA LEU A 181 9.65 7.83 7.04
C LEU A 181 8.87 7.84 8.37
N ILE A 182 8.58 9.02 8.92
CA ILE A 182 7.81 9.16 10.16
C ILE A 182 6.40 8.62 9.97
N ALA A 183 5.77 8.90 8.84
CA ALA A 183 4.45 8.41 8.51
C ALA A 183 4.40 6.87 8.39
N SER A 184 5.40 6.25 7.74
CA SER A 184 5.52 4.80 7.65
C SER A 184 5.67 4.16 9.04
N LEU A 185 6.50 4.75 9.92
CA LEU A 185 6.68 4.24 11.29
C LEU A 185 5.41 4.43 12.14
N PHE A 186 4.72 5.56 12.00
CA PHE A 186 3.46 5.80 12.69
C PHE A 186 2.37 4.81 12.25
N CYS A 187 2.27 4.54 10.95
CA CYS A 187 1.40 3.52 10.39
C CYS A 187 1.75 2.14 10.98
N LEU A 188 3.03 1.75 10.94
CA LEU A 188 3.52 0.49 11.49
C LEU A 188 3.09 0.30 12.96
N ILE A 189 3.35 1.31 13.80
CA ILE A 189 2.99 1.26 15.23
C ILE A 189 1.48 1.09 15.38
N THR A 190 0.68 1.88 14.66
CA THR A 190 -0.78 1.85 14.76
C THR A 190 -1.34 0.47 14.40
N PHE A 191 -0.88 -0.12 13.29
CA PHE A 191 -1.36 -1.42 12.84
C PHE A 191 -0.84 -2.58 13.69
N VAL A 192 0.41 -2.54 14.17
CA VAL A 192 0.90 -3.53 15.14
C VAL A 192 0.14 -3.46 16.46
N SER A 193 -0.11 -2.25 16.98
CA SER A 193 -0.93 -2.06 18.18
C SER A 193 -2.35 -2.62 18.00
N SER A 194 -2.91 -2.55 16.80
CA SER A 194 -4.24 -3.09 16.53
C SER A 194 -4.36 -4.61 16.64
N LEU A 195 -3.26 -5.34 16.44
CA LEU A 195 -3.22 -6.79 16.63
C LEU A 195 -3.17 -7.17 18.12
N VAL A 196 -2.62 -6.30 18.97
CA VAL A 196 -2.48 -6.53 20.41
C VAL A 196 -3.71 -6.05 21.16
N VAL A 197 -4.28 -4.91 20.75
CA VAL A 197 -5.43 -4.27 21.40
C VAL A 197 -6.69 -4.53 20.58
N VAL A 198 -7.48 -5.51 21.05
CA VAL A 198 -8.71 -6.02 20.41
C VAL A 198 -9.80 -4.96 20.15
N GLN A 199 -9.70 -3.77 20.74
CA GLN A 199 -10.67 -2.66 20.58
C GLN A 199 -10.24 -1.57 19.58
N SER A 200 -9.36 -1.87 18.64
CA SER A 200 -8.93 -0.88 17.65
C SER A 200 -10.05 -0.61 16.64
N SER A 201 -10.62 0.59 16.69
CA SER A 201 -11.67 1.01 15.75
C SER A 201 -11.10 1.27 14.36
N GLY A 202 -11.90 1.06 13.31
CA GLY A 202 -11.50 1.39 11.94
C GLY A 202 -11.08 2.86 11.75
N LEU A 203 -11.59 3.76 12.59
CA LEU A 203 -11.19 5.17 12.62
C LEU A 203 -9.71 5.33 13.03
N LEU A 204 -9.26 4.60 14.06
CA LEU A 204 -7.86 4.64 14.50
C LEU A 204 -6.91 4.15 13.41
N LEU A 205 -7.26 3.07 12.72
CA LEU A 205 -6.49 2.56 11.59
C LEU A 205 -6.47 3.56 10.41
N GLY A 206 -7.60 4.21 10.13
CA GLY A 206 -7.67 5.29 9.16
C GLY A 206 -6.75 6.46 9.51
N ILE A 207 -6.72 6.89 10.77
CA ILE A 207 -5.81 7.94 11.26
C ILE A 207 -4.35 7.50 11.15
N GLY A 208 -4.05 6.23 11.43
CA GLY A 208 -2.71 5.66 11.30
C GLY A 208 -2.18 5.63 9.86
N GLY A 209 -3.05 5.29 8.90
CA GLY A 209 -2.69 5.18 7.49
C GLY A 209 -2.71 6.50 6.71
N LEU A 210 -3.48 7.49 7.14
CA LEU A 210 -3.64 8.75 6.40
C LEU A 210 -2.32 9.52 6.19
N PRO A 211 -1.43 9.67 7.19
CA PRO A 211 -0.15 10.35 6.99
C PRO A 211 0.72 9.71 5.90
N ILE A 212 0.74 8.38 5.81
CA ILE A 212 1.56 7.69 4.82
C ILE A 212 0.95 7.83 3.43
N GLY A 213 -0.37 7.74 3.29
CA GLY A 213 -1.04 8.00 2.02
C GLY A 213 -0.78 9.41 1.47
N ILE A 214 -0.75 10.43 2.35
CA ILE A 214 -0.35 11.79 1.93
C ILE A 214 1.10 11.81 1.45
N ALA A 215 2.02 11.16 2.18
CA ALA A 215 3.42 11.12 1.81
C ALA A 215 3.66 10.38 0.48
N GLU A 216 2.90 9.31 0.21
CA GLU A 216 2.96 8.56 -1.04
C GLU A 216 2.49 9.40 -2.23
N ILE A 217 1.35 10.09 -2.13
CA ILE A 217 0.85 10.99 -3.19
C ILE A 217 1.88 12.10 -3.47
N LEU A 218 2.40 12.75 -2.42
CA LEU A 218 3.37 13.83 -2.56
C LEU A 218 4.69 13.33 -3.17
N THR A 219 5.14 12.13 -2.79
CA THR A 219 6.35 11.49 -3.34
C THR A 219 6.13 11.05 -4.78
N GLY A 220 4.95 10.50 -5.10
CA GLY A 220 4.53 10.12 -6.43
C GLY A 220 4.58 11.31 -7.39
N LEU A 221 3.90 12.40 -7.02
CA LEU A 221 3.92 13.66 -7.78
C LEU A 221 5.33 14.22 -7.95
N TRP A 222 6.13 14.21 -6.87
CA TRP A 222 7.50 14.71 -6.93
C TRP A 222 8.36 13.89 -7.91
N LEU A 223 8.37 12.58 -7.76
CA LEU A 223 9.18 11.68 -8.59
C LEU A 223 8.73 11.73 -10.05
N LEU A 224 7.43 11.84 -10.32
CA LEU A 224 6.88 11.92 -11.66
C LEU A 224 7.31 13.22 -12.38
N ILE A 225 7.18 14.37 -11.70
CA ILE A 225 7.41 15.69 -12.31
C ILE A 225 8.91 16.05 -12.28
N ARG A 226 9.54 15.96 -11.11
CA ARG A 226 10.90 16.44 -10.87
C ARG A 226 11.95 15.35 -11.01
N GLY A 227 11.59 14.07 -10.85
CA GLY A 227 12.55 12.98 -10.79
C GLY A 227 13.41 13.03 -9.52
N ILE A 228 14.60 12.41 -9.59
CA ILE A 228 15.57 12.41 -8.48
C ILE A 228 16.66 13.45 -8.68
N ARG A 229 17.25 13.93 -7.58
CA ARG A 229 18.47 14.76 -7.61
C ARG A 229 19.68 13.85 -7.55
N THR A 230 20.28 13.56 -8.70
CA THR A 230 21.57 12.88 -8.77
C THR A 230 22.67 13.91 -8.52
N GLN A 231 23.58 13.63 -7.58
CA GLN A 231 24.79 14.46 -7.47
C GLN A 231 25.64 14.23 -8.73
N PRO A 232 26.25 15.28 -9.32
CA PRO A 232 27.15 15.10 -10.44
C PRO A 232 28.29 14.16 -10.04
N VAL A 233 28.60 13.17 -10.88
CA VAL A 233 29.69 12.18 -10.69
C VAL A 233 31.02 12.84 -10.30
N GLU A 234 31.22 14.09 -10.74
CA GLU A 234 32.42 14.91 -10.49
C GLU A 234 32.57 15.38 -9.04
N LEU A 235 31.46 15.58 -8.30
CA LEU A 235 31.48 15.93 -6.87
C LEU A 235 31.85 14.72 -6.00
N GLN A 236 31.37 13.52 -6.36
CA GLN A 236 31.76 12.28 -5.68
C GLN A 236 33.25 11.93 -5.90
N ALA A 237 33.75 12.15 -7.12
CA ALA A 237 35.18 11.99 -7.40
C ALA A 237 36.03 12.97 -6.57
N ARG A 238 35.61 14.24 -6.44
CA ARG A 238 36.27 15.24 -5.60
C ARG A 238 36.19 14.92 -4.11
N THR A 239 35.05 14.48 -3.59
CA THR A 239 34.92 14.11 -2.17
C THR A 239 35.78 12.90 -1.83
N ASN A 240 35.86 11.92 -2.72
CA ASN A 240 36.72 10.74 -2.54
C ASN A 240 38.21 11.09 -2.63
N LEU A 241 38.60 12.01 -3.53
CA LEU A 241 39.98 12.52 -3.62
C LEU A 241 40.38 13.32 -2.38
N VAL A 242 39.50 14.17 -1.87
CA VAL A 242 39.75 14.94 -0.65
C VAL A 242 39.85 14.02 0.57
N ALA A 243 39.00 12.98 0.66
CA ALA A 243 39.12 11.97 1.72
C ALA A 243 40.45 11.21 1.66
N ALA A 244 40.89 10.81 0.46
CA ALA A 244 42.16 10.10 0.28
C ALA A 244 43.40 10.97 0.60
N LEU A 245 43.34 12.29 0.41
CA LEU A 245 44.43 13.22 0.73
C LEU A 245 44.52 13.57 2.23
N HIS A 246 43.49 13.27 3.02
CA HIS A 246 43.49 13.50 4.46
C HIS A 246 43.91 12.25 5.27
N ASP A 247 44.07 11.10 4.60
CA ASP A 247 44.53 9.82 5.18
C ASP A 247 46.04 9.54 4.94
N GLU A 248 46.79 10.45 4.29
CA GLU A 248 48.27 10.47 4.20
C GLU A 248 48.91 11.42 5.23
#